data_AF-A0A0C2WB55-F1
#
_entry.id   AF-A0A0C2WB55-F1
#
_cell.length_a   1.000
_cell.length_b   1.000
_cell.length_c   1.000
_cell.angle_alpha   90.00
_cell.angle_beta   90.00
_cell.angle_gamma   90.00
#
_symmetry.space_group_name_H-M   'P 1'
#
loop_
_entity.id
_entity.type
_entity.pdbx_description
1 polymer ?
#
loop_
_entity_poly.entity_id
_entity_poly.type
_entity_poly.pdbx_seq_one_letter_code
_entity_poly.pdbx_strand_id
1 'polypeptide(L)'
;MSDPSGVRRVANVETVAVAPTICRRIPLRDLIEMHCGGVIGGWDNLLGIIPGGSSVPVLPKHICEQVLMDFDSLKDAQSGLGTGAVIGMDKRRGIVTPIARFSHFCKHESSGQCTPCRGGTTWMMKMMDRMVQGRAHHRDSGNRHAS
;
A
#
# COMPACT_ATOMS: atom_id res chain seq x y z
N MET A 1 -17.01 -7.42 -12.21
CA MET A 1 -17.93 -8.46 -11.71
C MET A 1 -18.12 -8.17 -10.24
N SER A 2 -19.17 -7.41 -9.93
CA SER A 2 -19.43 -6.80 -8.62
C SER A 2 -20.04 -7.83 -7.68
N ASP A 3 -19.54 -7.91 -6.45
CA ASP A 3 -20.00 -8.86 -5.43
C ASP A 3 -21.41 -8.46 -4.91
N PRO A 4 -22.39 -9.37 -4.88
CA PRO A 4 -23.76 -9.09 -4.40
C PRO A 4 -23.88 -8.80 -2.89
N SER A 5 -22.82 -8.96 -2.10
CA SER A 5 -22.82 -8.70 -0.64
C SER A 5 -22.67 -7.22 -0.24
N GLY A 6 -22.44 -6.31 -1.19
CA GLY A 6 -22.14 -4.89 -0.91
C GLY A 6 -20.76 -4.64 -0.28
N VAL A 7 -20.07 -5.70 0.16
CA VAL A 7 -18.68 -5.66 0.64
C VAL A 7 -17.75 -5.65 -0.56
N ARG A 8 -17.02 -4.55 -0.75
CA ARG A 8 -15.98 -4.50 -1.80
C ARG A 8 -14.82 -5.37 -1.34
N ARG A 9 -14.59 -6.48 -2.04
CA ARG A 9 -13.41 -7.34 -1.81
C ARG A 9 -12.11 -6.55 -1.95
N VAL A 10 -11.07 -6.97 -1.24
CA VAL A 10 -9.82 -6.20 -1.04
C VAL A 10 -8.90 -6.09 -2.26
N ALA A 11 -9.16 -6.77 -3.37
CA ALA A 11 -8.30 -6.66 -4.55
C ALA A 11 -8.88 -5.78 -5.66
N ASN A 12 -8.85 -4.48 -5.38
CA ASN A 12 -8.48 -3.40 -6.31
C ASN A 12 -7.90 -2.29 -5.42
N VAL A 13 -7.02 -1.45 -5.95
CA VAL A 13 -6.23 -0.40 -5.25
C VAL A 13 -7.09 0.62 -4.44
N GLU A 14 -8.40 0.44 -4.38
CA GLU A 14 -9.40 1.39 -3.86
C GLU A 14 -10.22 0.86 -2.68
N THR A 15 -10.01 -0.38 -2.21
CA THR A 15 -10.75 -0.86 -1.04
C THR A 15 -10.09 -0.35 0.23
N VAL A 16 -10.61 0.76 0.76
CA VAL A 16 -10.30 1.30 2.07
C VAL A 16 -11.22 0.63 3.08
N ALA A 17 -10.67 -0.25 3.91
CA ALA A 17 -11.35 -0.67 5.14
C ALA A 17 -10.91 0.27 6.26
N VAL A 18 -11.86 0.93 6.92
CA VAL A 18 -11.64 1.59 8.20
C VAL A 18 -11.94 0.54 9.25
N ALA A 19 -10.91 0.05 9.96
CA ALA A 19 -11.10 -0.95 11.00
C ALA A 19 -12.09 -0.41 12.06
N PRO A 20 -13.31 -0.97 12.19
CA PRO A 20 -14.22 -0.52 13.21
C PRO A 20 -13.76 -1.13 14.54
N THR A 21 -13.63 -0.27 15.55
CA THR A 21 -13.46 -0.63 16.97
C THR A 21 -12.04 -0.97 17.41
N ILE A 22 -11.28 0.11 17.58
CA ILE A 22 -10.12 0.48 18.45
C ILE A 22 -9.72 -0.40 19.67
N CYS A 23 -10.31 -1.56 19.97
CA CYS A 23 -10.02 -2.29 21.23
C CYS A 23 -9.44 -3.72 21.11
N ARG A 24 -9.12 -4.23 19.91
CA ARG A 24 -8.52 -5.57 19.77
C ARG A 24 -7.36 -5.58 18.78
N ARG A 25 -6.19 -6.07 19.21
CA ARG A 25 -5.08 -6.50 18.35
C ARG A 25 -5.59 -7.62 17.42
N ILE A 26 -6.20 -7.25 16.30
CA ILE A 26 -6.67 -8.21 15.30
C ILE A 26 -5.53 -8.55 14.33
N PRO A 27 -5.35 -9.83 13.95
CA PRO A 27 -4.47 -10.18 12.85
C PRO A 27 -4.91 -9.49 11.56
N LEU A 28 -3.96 -8.94 10.80
CA LEU A 28 -4.27 -8.25 9.54
C LEU A 28 -5.00 -9.15 8.54
N ARG A 29 -4.67 -10.44 8.53
CA ARG A 29 -5.36 -11.45 7.72
C ARG A 29 -6.84 -11.58 8.08
N ASP A 30 -7.15 -11.69 9.36
CA ASP A 30 -8.53 -11.84 9.83
C ASP A 30 -9.35 -10.60 9.51
N LEU A 31 -8.75 -9.40 9.64
CA LEU A 31 -9.39 -8.16 9.23
C LEU A 31 -9.85 -8.21 7.76
N ILE A 32 -8.98 -8.70 6.88
CA ILE A 32 -9.25 -8.76 5.44
C ILE A 32 -10.29 -9.82 5.09
N GLU A 33 -10.11 -11.03 5.62
CA GLU A 33 -11.00 -12.15 5.30
C GLU A 33 -12.40 -11.95 5.91
N MET A 34 -12.48 -11.46 7.16
CA MET A 34 -13.77 -11.34 7.87
C MET A 34 -14.51 -10.04 7.57
N HIS A 35 -13.81 -8.89 7.56
CA HIS A 35 -14.48 -7.59 7.44
C HIS A 35 -14.48 -7.04 6.02
N CYS A 36 -13.56 -7.50 5.17
CA CYS A 36 -13.36 -6.94 3.85
C CYS A 36 -13.70 -7.92 2.71
N GLY A 37 -14.27 -9.10 3.03
CA GLY A 37 -14.69 -10.10 2.06
C GLY A 37 -13.54 -10.82 1.35
N GLY A 38 -12.34 -10.76 1.91
CA GLY A 38 -11.15 -11.44 1.41
C GLY A 38 -10.50 -10.79 0.18
N VAL A 39 -9.39 -11.40 -0.25
CA VAL A 39 -8.65 -10.98 -1.44
C VAL A 39 -9.31 -11.58 -2.69
N ILE A 40 -9.52 -10.77 -3.73
CA ILE A 40 -10.02 -11.27 -5.02
C ILE A 40 -9.03 -12.29 -5.58
N GLY A 41 -9.50 -13.50 -5.83
CA GLY A 41 -8.64 -14.62 -6.25
C GLY A 41 -7.96 -15.35 -5.11
N GLY A 42 -8.35 -15.08 -3.85
CA GLY A 42 -7.83 -15.75 -2.65
C GLY A 42 -6.56 -15.10 -2.11
N TRP A 43 -6.18 -15.51 -0.89
CA TRP A 43 -5.01 -14.99 -0.17
C TRP A 43 -3.70 -15.18 -0.96
N ASP A 44 -3.58 -16.23 -1.76
CA ASP A 44 -2.38 -16.48 -2.58
C ASP A 44 -2.20 -15.51 -3.75
N ASN A 45 -3.27 -14.81 -4.14
CA ASN A 45 -3.21 -13.74 -5.13
C ASN A 45 -2.74 -12.42 -4.52
N LEU A 46 -2.54 -12.34 -3.20
CA LEU A 46 -2.04 -11.15 -2.53
C LEU A 46 -0.55 -10.93 -2.85
N LEU A 47 -0.21 -9.69 -3.19
CA LEU A 47 1.17 -9.24 -3.37
C LEU A 47 1.69 -8.52 -2.13
N GLY A 48 0.88 -7.61 -1.58
CA GLY A 48 1.21 -6.86 -0.38
C GLY A 48 0.07 -5.96 0.06
N ILE A 49 0.18 -5.41 1.26
CA ILE A 49 -0.84 -4.57 1.89
C ILE A 49 -0.19 -3.31 2.44
N ILE A 50 -0.86 -2.18 2.31
CA ILE A 50 -0.51 -0.93 2.98
C ILE A 50 -1.48 -0.78 4.17
N PRO A 51 -1.00 -0.93 5.42
CA PRO A 51 -1.87 -1.02 6.59
C PRO A 51 -2.39 0.34 7.12
N GLY A 52 -1.84 1.46 6.63
CA GLY A 52 -2.07 2.79 7.20
C GLY A 52 -2.20 3.93 6.21
N GLY A 53 -2.69 3.65 5.01
CA GLY A 53 -2.86 4.61 3.92
C GLY A 53 -1.59 4.87 3.11
N SER A 54 -1.69 5.65 2.04
CA SER A 54 -0.64 5.84 1.02
C SER A 54 0.71 6.37 1.55
N SER A 55 0.76 6.86 2.78
CA SER A 55 1.96 7.38 3.45
C SER A 55 2.80 6.32 4.14
N VAL A 56 2.30 5.09 4.31
CA VAL A 56 3.04 4.01 4.98
C VAL A 56 3.61 2.98 3.99
N PRO A 57 4.76 2.35 4.30
CA PRO A 57 5.36 1.31 3.47
C PRO A 57 4.45 0.10 3.25
N VAL A 58 4.60 -0.52 2.08
CA VAL A 58 3.93 -1.77 1.72
C VAL A 58 4.50 -2.92 2.55
N LEU A 59 3.63 -3.67 3.21
CA LEU A 59 3.95 -4.93 3.84
C LEU A 59 3.84 -6.08 2.81
N PRO A 60 4.88 -6.91 2.64
CA PRO A 60 4.81 -8.08 1.79
C PRO A 60 3.93 -9.17 2.43
N LYS A 61 3.35 -10.04 1.59
CA LYS A 61 2.41 -11.11 2.01
C LYS A 61 2.86 -11.87 3.27
N HIS A 62 4.13 -12.28 3.36
CA HIS A 62 4.65 -13.08 4.47
C HIS A 62 4.60 -12.36 5.83
N ILE A 63 4.77 -11.04 5.85
CA ILE A 63 4.62 -10.24 7.07
C ILE A 63 3.14 -10.05 7.40
N CYS A 64 2.31 -9.84 6.38
CA CYS A 64 0.87 -9.65 6.55
C CYS A 64 0.14 -10.84 7.19
N GLU A 65 0.72 -12.05 7.09
CA GLU A 65 0.16 -13.26 7.71
C GLU A 65 0.34 -13.29 9.24
N GLN A 66 1.33 -12.59 9.77
CA GLN A 66 1.73 -12.65 11.18
C GLN A 66 1.52 -11.33 11.92
N VAL A 67 1.40 -10.22 11.19
CA VAL A 67 1.32 -8.88 11.76
C VAL A 67 -0.08 -8.59 12.32
N LEU A 68 -0.08 -7.88 13.46
CA LEU A 68 -1.28 -7.38 14.10
C LEU A 68 -1.55 -5.94 13.67
N MET A 69 -2.82 -5.56 13.60
CA MET A 69 -3.23 -4.18 13.33
C MET A 69 -3.14 -3.30 14.59
N ASP A 70 -1.91 -3.05 15.03
CA ASP A 70 -1.59 -2.13 16.12
C ASP A 70 -0.34 -1.31 15.81
N PHE A 71 -0.11 -0.24 16.59
CA PHE A 71 1.01 0.67 16.34
C PHE A 71 2.37 -0.01 16.50
N ASP A 72 2.54 -0.84 17.54
CA ASP A 72 3.82 -1.46 17.86
C ASP A 72 4.21 -2.54 16.84
N SER A 73 3.33 -3.49 16.53
CA SER A 73 3.67 -4.58 15.60
C SER A 73 3.88 -4.06 14.18
N LEU A 74 3.13 -3.04 13.76
CA LEU A 74 3.35 -2.41 12.45
C LEU A 74 4.66 -1.63 12.39
N LYS A 75 5.06 -0.99 13.49
CA LYS A 75 6.36 -0.29 13.59
C LYS A 75 7.52 -1.28 13.54
N ASP A 76 7.40 -2.41 14.24
CA ASP A 76 8.40 -3.50 14.20
C ASP A 76 8.50 -4.12 12.79
N ALA A 77 7.39 -4.15 12.06
CA ALA A 77 7.34 -4.55 10.65
C ALA A 77 7.83 -3.45 9.66
N GLN A 78 8.44 -2.37 10.14
CA GLN A 78 8.90 -1.22 9.35
C GLN A 78 7.78 -0.52 8.55
N SER A 79 6.55 -0.57 9.05
CA SER A 79 5.39 0.15 8.52
C SER A 79 4.70 0.96 9.64
N GLY A 80 3.43 1.33 9.45
CA GLY A 80 2.69 2.09 10.44
C GLY A 80 1.18 1.98 10.28
N LEU A 81 0.44 2.21 11.36
CA LEU A 81 -1.02 2.15 11.37
C LEU A 81 -1.66 3.35 10.65
N GLY A 82 -1.01 4.52 10.67
CA GLY A 82 -1.47 5.72 9.99
C GLY A 82 -2.93 6.07 10.31
N THR A 83 -3.74 6.24 9.26
CA THR A 83 -5.19 6.54 9.38
C THR A 83 -6.07 5.30 9.62
N GLY A 84 -5.48 4.11 9.73
CA GLY A 84 -6.21 2.84 9.78
C GLY A 84 -6.83 2.43 8.44
N ALA A 85 -6.45 3.09 7.34
CA ALA A 85 -6.87 2.75 5.99
C ALA A 85 -6.01 1.62 5.42
N VAL A 86 -6.59 0.43 5.31
CA VAL A 86 -5.90 -0.75 4.74
C VAL A 86 -6.12 -0.79 3.23
N ILE A 87 -5.04 -0.89 2.44
CA ILE A 87 -5.09 -1.00 0.97
C ILE A 87 -4.38 -2.29 0.52
N GLY A 88 -5.11 -3.20 -0.11
CA GLY A 88 -4.56 -4.45 -0.64
C GLY A 88 -4.13 -4.36 -2.10
N MET A 89 -3.04 -5.04 -2.45
CA MET A 89 -2.54 -5.17 -3.83
C MET A 89 -2.48 -6.63 -4.25
N ASP A 90 -3.00 -6.92 -5.44
CA ASP A 90 -2.95 -8.25 -6.04
C ASP A 90 -1.75 -8.43 -6.97
N LYS A 91 -1.44 -9.69 -7.30
CA LYS A 91 -0.36 -10.03 -8.24
C LYS A 91 -0.69 -9.64 -9.69
N ARG A 92 -1.96 -9.39 -10.03
CA ARG A 92 -2.40 -9.15 -11.42
C ARG A 92 -1.94 -7.81 -11.97
N ARG A 93 -1.94 -6.75 -11.15
CA ARG A 93 -1.58 -5.39 -11.62
C ARG A 93 -0.12 -4.99 -11.39
N GLY A 94 0.65 -5.82 -10.68
CA GLY A 94 2.01 -5.48 -10.26
C GLY A 94 2.04 -4.32 -9.25
N ILE A 95 3.13 -4.20 -8.50
CA ILE A 95 3.24 -3.21 -7.41
C ILE A 95 3.56 -1.78 -7.90
N VAL A 96 4.17 -1.66 -9.08
CA VAL A 96 4.68 -0.37 -9.60
C VAL A 96 3.56 0.59 -9.97
N THR A 97 2.51 0.11 -10.63
CA THR A 97 1.39 0.95 -11.10
C THR A 97 0.60 1.59 -9.94
N PRO A 98 0.22 0.84 -8.87
CA PRO A 98 -0.38 1.43 -7.67
C PRO A 98 0.52 2.48 -6.99
N ILE A 99 1.82 2.19 -6.83
CA ILE A 99 2.75 3.14 -6.19
C ILE A 99 2.94 4.41 -7.02
N ALA A 100 2.97 4.30 -8.34
CA ALA A 100 3.01 5.46 -9.22
C ALA A 100 1.78 6.36 -9.01
N ARG A 101 0.59 5.78 -8.86
CA ARG A 101 -0.65 6.54 -8.56
C ARG A 101 -0.56 7.27 -7.22
N PHE A 102 0.04 6.66 -6.18
CA PHE A 102 0.28 7.37 -4.92
C PHE A 102 1.25 8.52 -5.09
N SER A 103 2.29 8.37 -5.92
CA SER A 103 3.24 9.46 -6.20
C SER A 103 2.56 10.63 -6.94
N HIS A 104 1.64 10.34 -7.86
CA HIS A 104 0.78 11.33 -8.50
C HIS A 104 -0.11 12.06 -7.49
N PHE A 105 -0.77 11.31 -6.59
CA PHE A 105 -1.59 11.88 -5.52
C PHE A 105 -0.77 12.79 -4.60
N CYS A 106 0.39 12.32 -4.12
CA CYS A 106 1.28 13.11 -3.28
C CYS A 106 1.77 14.38 -3.98
N LYS A 107 1.93 14.38 -5.31
CA LYS A 107 2.29 15.56 -6.07
C LYS A 107 1.12 16.54 -6.21
N HIS A 108 -0.09 16.03 -6.48
CA HIS A 108 -1.30 16.83 -6.65
C HIS A 108 -1.70 17.54 -5.35
N GLU A 109 -1.61 16.83 -4.23
CA GLU A 109 -1.95 17.35 -2.90
C GLU A 109 -0.79 18.08 -2.21
N SER A 110 0.41 18.08 -2.80
CA SER A 110 1.52 18.82 -2.20
C SER A 110 1.23 20.32 -2.28
N SER A 111 1.15 20.96 -1.12
CA SER A 111 1.07 22.43 -1.00
C SER A 111 2.23 23.15 -1.68
N GLY A 112 3.33 22.45 -1.98
CA GLY A 112 4.47 22.97 -2.74
C GLY A 112 5.23 24.10 -2.04
N GLN A 113 4.93 24.36 -0.76
CA GLN A 113 5.51 25.46 0.01
C GLN A 113 7.02 25.27 0.23
N CYS A 114 7.45 24.04 0.46
CA CYS A 114 8.86 23.72 0.64
C CYS A 114 9.49 23.31 -0.70
N THR A 115 10.62 23.91 -1.07
CA THR A 115 11.44 23.55 -2.24
C THR A 115 11.73 22.05 -2.38
N PRO A 116 12.13 21.31 -1.31
CA PRO A 116 12.34 19.86 -1.42
C PRO A 116 11.04 19.11 -1.75
N CYS A 117 9.89 19.55 -1.24
CA CYS A 117 8.60 18.94 -1.54
C CYS A 117 8.14 19.27 -2.97
N ARG A 118 8.30 20.51 -3.43
CA ARG A 118 7.90 20.96 -4.78
C ARG A 118 8.70 20.27 -5.88
N GLY A 119 10.03 20.20 -5.72
CA GLY A 119 10.94 19.55 -6.66
C GLY A 119 10.91 18.03 -6.53
N GLY A 120 11.00 17.52 -5.30
CA GLY A 120 11.11 16.09 -5.00
C GLY A 120 9.88 15.28 -5.39
N THR A 121 8.67 15.75 -5.10
CA THR A 121 7.43 15.06 -5.51
C THR A 121 7.29 14.98 -7.04
N THR A 122 7.69 16.05 -7.74
CA THR A 122 7.68 16.07 -9.22
C THR A 122 8.67 15.08 -9.80
N TRP A 123 9.87 14.99 -9.19
CA TRP A 123 10.90 14.06 -9.62
C TRP A 123 10.48 12.60 -9.36
N MET A 124 9.94 12.32 -8.18
CA MET A 124 9.44 10.99 -7.80
C MET A 124 8.31 10.52 -8.72
N MET A 125 7.35 11.40 -9.03
CA MET A 125 6.29 11.12 -10.00
C MET A 125 6.87 10.75 -11.38
N LYS A 126 7.79 11.56 -11.91
CA LYS A 126 8.44 11.29 -13.22
C LYS A 126 9.24 9.99 -13.21
N MET A 127 9.93 9.68 -12.11
CA MET A 127 10.67 8.42 -11.97
C MET A 127 9.72 7.22 -11.98
N MET A 128 8.64 7.27 -11.20
CA MET A 128 7.63 6.21 -11.16
C MET A 128 6.95 6.03 -12.52
N ASP A 129 6.67 7.11 -13.25
CA ASP A 129 6.14 7.02 -14.63
C ASP A 129 7.10 6.30 -15.57
N ARG A 130 8.42 6.55 -15.46
CA ARG A 130 9.43 5.79 -16.23
C ARG A 130 9.46 4.32 -15.83
N MET A 131 9.29 4.00 -14.55
CA MET A 131 9.23 2.62 -14.07
C MET A 131 7.99 1.89 -14.63
N VAL A 132 6.83 2.55 -14.64
CA VAL A 132 5.59 2.01 -15.24
C VAL A 132 5.76 1.76 -16.75
N GLN A 133 6.46 2.65 -17.46
CA GLN A 133 6.73 2.50 -18.89
C GLN A 133 7.85 1.49 -19.21
N GLY A 134 8.47 0.87 -18.21
CA GLY A 134 9.63 -0.03 -18.41
C GLY A 134 10.89 0.69 -18.91
N ARG A 135 10.97 2.01 -18.76
CA ARG A 135 12.09 2.87 -19.20
C ARG A 135 13.01 3.30 -18.05
N ALA A 136 12.87 2.68 -16.88
CA ALA A 136 13.73 2.96 -15.73
C ALA A 136 15.08 2.26 -15.88
N HIS A 137 16.18 2.98 -15.67
CA HIS A 137 17.51 2.39 -15.60
C HIS A 137 17.76 1.82 -14.19
N HIS A 138 18.59 0.79 -14.07
CA HIS A 138 18.99 0.18 -12.77
C HIS A 138 19.59 1.20 -11.76
N ARG A 139 20.06 2.36 -12.23
CA ARG A 139 20.50 3.48 -11.39
C ARG A 139 19.34 4.19 -10.67
N ASP A 140 18.13 4.13 -11.21
CA ASP A 140 16.92 4.74 -10.63
C ASP A 140 16.37 3.93 -9.44
N SER A 141 16.69 2.63 -9.35
CA SER A 141 16.23 1.72 -8.28
C SER A 141 16.94 1.92 -6.93
N GLY A 142 17.95 2.81 -6.85
CA GLY A 142 18.66 3.10 -5.61
C GLY A 142 19.37 1.88 -5.00
N ASN A 143 20.49 1.45 -5.59
CA ASN A 143 21.39 0.52 -4.91
C ASN A 143 22.05 1.22 -3.70
N ARG A 144 21.56 0.93 -2.48
CA ARG A 144 22.27 1.14 -1.21
C ARG A 144 22.52 -0.19 -0.48
N HIS A 145 22.80 -1.25 -1.23
CA HIS A 145 23.42 -2.46 -0.71
C HIS A 145 24.72 -2.73 -1.49
N ALA A 146 25.74 -1.97 -1.13
CA ALA A 146 27.14 -2.30 -1.40
C ALA A 146 27.99 -1.62 -0.31
N SER A 147 28.02 -2.21 0.88
CA SER A 147 29.13 -2.28 1.85
C SER A 147 28.65 -3.06 3.06
#